data_AF-A0AAN8FFH2-F1
#
_entry.id   AF-A0AAN8FFH2-F1
#
_cell.length_a   1.000
_cell.length_b   1.000
_cell.length_c   1.000
_cell.angle_alpha   90.00
_cell.angle_beta   90.00
_cell.angle_gamma   90.00
#
_symmetry.space_group_name_H-M   'P 1'
#
loop_
_entity.id
_entity.type
_entity.pdbx_description
1 polymer ?
#
loop_
_entity_poly.entity_id
_entity_poly.type
_entity_poly.pdbx_seq_one_letter_code
_entity_poly.pdbx_strand_id
1 'polypeptide(L)'
;VAEKALDPIIDRTIPILKSRLQPNKLESNHLTADLEKYKNFLCRAKIKEKLQSEREALLTQLASKIVDKEREIDSRMASYSEQGRFLTEIAAKVVWIRQQTNKLENMKSLCSALLDDLSAYPMLNTRMTSFMEKLKQAEQENYDQW
;
A
#
# COMPACT_ATOMS: atom_id res chain seq x y z
N VAL A 1 -11.70 32.02 1.15
CA VAL A 1 -11.27 32.80 -0.05
C VAL A 1 -10.10 32.14 -0.78
N ALA A 2 -9.07 31.62 -0.09
CA ALA A 2 -7.95 30.92 -0.74
C ALA A 2 -8.32 29.59 -1.44
N GLU A 3 -9.22 28.77 -0.88
CA GLU A 3 -9.59 27.49 -1.51
C GLU A 3 -10.32 27.64 -2.84
N LYS A 4 -11.20 28.64 -3.00
CA LYS A 4 -11.89 28.90 -4.27
C LYS A 4 -10.94 29.34 -5.39
N ALA A 5 -9.80 29.93 -5.04
CA ALA A 5 -8.78 30.33 -6.03
C ALA A 5 -8.04 29.13 -6.62
N LEU A 6 -8.07 27.96 -5.96
CA LEU A 6 -7.44 26.73 -6.45
C LEU A 6 -8.34 25.94 -7.41
N ASP A 7 -9.62 26.27 -7.51
CA ASP A 7 -10.60 25.52 -8.32
C ASP A 7 -10.18 25.38 -9.79
N PRO A 8 -9.70 26.43 -10.48
CA PRO A 8 -9.23 26.31 -11.87
C PRO A 8 -8.01 25.38 -12.01
N ILE A 9 -7.14 25.33 -10.99
CA ILE A 9 -5.95 24.47 -10.97
C ILE A 9 -6.37 23.02 -10.72
N ILE A 10 -7.31 22.80 -9.79
CA ILE A 10 -7.91 21.49 -9.51
C ILE A 10 -8.51 20.92 -10.80
N ASP A 11 -9.33 21.70 -11.49
CA ASP A 11 -10.01 21.27 -12.72
C ASP A 11 -9.03 20.87 -13.84
N ARG A 12 -7.92 21.60 -13.98
CA ARG A 12 -6.84 21.24 -14.91
C ARG A 12 -6.07 19.98 -14.50
N THR A 13 -6.01 19.68 -13.22
CA THR A 13 -5.22 18.56 -12.67
C THR A 13 -6.02 17.25 -12.67
N ILE A 14 -7.35 17.30 -12.58
CA ILE A 14 -8.22 16.11 -12.54
C ILE A 14 -7.94 15.13 -13.69
N PRO A 15 -7.89 15.53 -14.98
CA PRO A 15 -7.65 14.58 -16.08
C PRO A 15 -6.30 13.87 -15.96
N ILE A 16 -5.28 14.58 -15.45
CA ILE A 16 -3.94 14.03 -15.23
C ILE A 16 -4.01 12.96 -14.13
N LEU A 17 -4.63 13.28 -13.00
CA LEU A 17 -4.78 12.33 -11.88
C LEU A 17 -5.63 11.11 -12.29
N LYS A 18 -6.74 11.31 -13.01
CA LYS A 18 -7.56 10.22 -13.55
C LYS A 18 -6.71 9.27 -14.41
N SER A 19 -5.93 9.82 -15.34
CA SER A 19 -5.05 9.02 -16.20
C SER A 19 -4.00 8.23 -15.40
N ARG A 20 -3.44 8.83 -14.35
CA ARG A 20 -2.43 8.18 -13.49
C ARG A 20 -3.02 7.09 -12.58
N LEU A 21 -4.27 7.23 -12.16
CA LEU A 21 -4.98 6.25 -11.34
C LEU A 21 -5.58 5.10 -12.15
N GLN A 22 -5.44 5.09 -13.48
CA GLN A 22 -5.94 3.99 -14.28
C GLN A 22 -5.25 2.67 -13.89
N PRO A 23 -6.00 1.56 -13.74
CA PRO A 23 -5.45 0.28 -13.29
C PRO A 23 -4.26 -0.23 -14.12
N ASN A 24 -4.22 0.08 -15.41
CA ASN A 24 -3.17 -0.32 -16.36
C ASN A 24 -1.90 0.56 -16.31
N LYS A 25 -1.95 1.74 -15.68
CA LYS A 25 -0.80 2.66 -15.54
C LYS A 25 -0.09 2.51 -14.21
N LEU A 26 -0.76 1.90 -13.24
CA LEU A 26 -0.23 1.60 -11.92
C LEU A 26 0.57 0.29 -11.96
N GLU A 27 1.80 0.40 -12.48
CA GLU A 27 2.81 -0.67 -12.46
C GLU A 27 2.87 -1.32 -11.07
N SER A 28 2.71 -2.64 -11.01
CA SER A 28 2.50 -3.39 -9.76
C SER A 28 3.58 -3.11 -8.69
N ASN A 29 4.82 -2.91 -9.14
CA ASN A 29 5.98 -2.73 -8.26
C ASN A 29 6.22 -1.27 -7.82
N HIS A 30 5.51 -0.30 -8.39
CA HIS A 30 5.72 1.13 -8.11
C HIS A 30 4.46 1.85 -7.61
N LEU A 31 3.33 1.16 -7.50
CA LEU A 31 2.05 1.72 -7.06
C LEU A 31 2.15 2.57 -5.79
N THR A 32 2.81 2.07 -4.74
CA THR A 32 2.96 2.83 -3.48
C THR A 32 3.74 4.13 -3.69
N ALA A 33 4.83 4.08 -4.47
CA ALA A 33 5.66 5.25 -4.76
C ALA A 33 4.91 6.28 -5.64
N ASP A 34 4.16 5.81 -6.64
CA ASP A 34 3.34 6.67 -7.49
C ASP A 34 2.24 7.37 -6.70
N LEU A 35 1.54 6.64 -5.82
CA LEU A 35 0.51 7.22 -4.96
C LEU A 35 1.11 8.22 -3.96
N GLU A 36 2.27 7.93 -3.37
CA GLU A 36 2.94 8.86 -2.44
C GLU A 36 3.31 10.17 -3.14
N LYS A 37 3.77 10.11 -4.40
CA LYS A 37 4.10 11.29 -5.21
C LYS A 37 2.91 12.24 -5.40
N TYR A 38 1.69 11.72 -5.52
CA TYR A 38 0.48 12.52 -5.74
C TYR A 38 -0.38 12.70 -4.49
N LYS A 39 0.02 12.14 -3.34
CA LYS A 39 -0.73 12.11 -2.08
C LYS A 39 -1.30 13.47 -1.68
N ASN A 40 -0.49 14.52 -1.73
CA ASN A 40 -0.92 15.88 -1.34
C ASN A 40 -2.07 16.43 -2.20
N PHE A 41 -2.19 15.99 -3.45
CA PHE A 41 -3.33 16.33 -4.31
C PHE A 41 -4.50 15.40 -4.01
N LEU A 42 -4.25 14.09 -3.98
CA LEU A 42 -5.28 13.08 -3.82
C LEU A 42 -6.00 13.14 -2.46
N CYS A 43 -5.38 13.70 -1.42
CA CYS A 43 -6.01 13.90 -0.10
C CYS A 43 -6.95 15.12 -0.02
N ARG A 44 -7.01 15.99 -1.03
CA ARG A 44 -7.88 17.17 -0.99
C ARG A 44 -9.34 16.77 -1.21
N ALA A 45 -10.26 17.27 -0.38
CA ALA A 45 -11.68 16.90 -0.41
C ALA A 45 -12.32 17.02 -1.81
N LYS A 46 -12.14 18.16 -2.51
CA LYS A 46 -12.66 18.34 -3.88
C LYS A 46 -12.07 17.37 -4.89
N ILE A 47 -10.80 16.96 -4.72
CA ILE A 47 -10.17 15.98 -5.60
C ILE A 47 -10.71 14.58 -5.29
N LYS A 48 -10.83 14.22 -4.01
CA LYS A 48 -11.47 12.98 -3.56
C LYS A 48 -12.86 12.81 -4.15
N GLU A 49 -13.68 13.87 -4.10
CA GLU A 49 -15.03 13.90 -4.66
C GLU A 49 -15.03 13.71 -6.20
N LYS A 50 -14.20 14.47 -6.92
CA LYS A 50 -14.13 14.39 -8.40
C LYS A 50 -13.51 13.10 -8.94
N LEU A 51 -12.78 12.37 -8.09
CA LEU A 51 -12.10 11.10 -8.41
C LEU A 51 -12.78 9.89 -7.75
N GLN A 52 -14.03 10.00 -7.31
CA GLN A 52 -14.72 8.95 -6.55
C GLN A 52 -14.62 7.57 -7.22
N SER A 53 -15.01 7.46 -8.50
CA SER A 53 -14.98 6.20 -9.24
C SER A 53 -13.56 5.65 -9.43
N GLU A 54 -12.59 6.52 -9.67
CA GLU A 54 -11.18 6.11 -9.79
C GLU A 54 -10.63 5.59 -8.45
N ARG A 55 -11.06 6.17 -7.32
CA ARG A 55 -10.67 5.72 -5.98
C ARG A 55 -11.29 4.37 -5.63
N GLU A 56 -12.54 4.12 -6.02
CA GLU A 56 -13.21 2.82 -5.85
C GLU A 56 -12.53 1.72 -6.70
N ALA A 57 -12.17 2.05 -7.94
CA ALA A 57 -11.41 1.15 -8.81
C ALA A 57 -10.01 0.85 -8.24
N LEU A 58 -9.31 1.88 -7.74
CA LEU A 58 -8.02 1.74 -7.06
C LEU A 58 -8.14 0.82 -5.84
N LEU A 59 -9.16 1.03 -5.00
CA LEU A 59 -9.41 0.20 -3.81
C LEU A 59 -9.57 -1.28 -4.19
N THR A 60 -10.35 -1.57 -5.24
CA THR A 60 -10.56 -2.93 -5.74
C THR A 60 -9.25 -3.56 -6.22
N GLN A 61 -8.44 -2.80 -6.97
CA GLN A 61 -7.14 -3.27 -7.43
C GLN A 61 -6.18 -3.54 -6.25
N LEU A 62 -6.17 -2.67 -5.24
CA LEU A 62 -5.36 -2.81 -4.04
C LEU A 62 -5.74 -4.05 -3.22
N ALA A 63 -7.04 -4.32 -3.07
CA ALA A 63 -7.51 -5.50 -2.39
C ALA A 63 -7.02 -6.80 -3.06
N SER A 64 -7.07 -6.86 -4.41
CA SER A 64 -6.51 -7.99 -5.16
C SER A 64 -4.99 -8.09 -4.97
N LYS A 65 -4.25 -6.99 -5.13
CA LYS A 65 -2.78 -6.98 -5.01
C LYS A 65 -2.30 -7.41 -3.63
N ILE A 66 -3.04 -7.07 -2.56
CA ILE A 66 -2.69 -7.51 -1.20
C ILE A 66 -2.84 -9.02 -1.04
N VAL A 67 -3.85 -9.65 -1.66
CA VAL A 67 -4.00 -11.11 -1.67
C VAL A 67 -2.80 -11.77 -2.34
N ASP A 68 -2.39 -11.26 -3.49
CA ASP A 68 -1.26 -11.80 -4.24
C ASP A 68 0.05 -11.62 -3.49
N LYS A 69 0.25 -10.44 -2.86
CA LYS A 69 1.43 -10.15 -2.04
C LYS A 69 1.52 -11.03 -0.80
N GLU A 70 0.40 -11.30 -0.15
CA GLU A 70 0.33 -12.22 0.99
C GLU A 70 0.77 -13.62 0.59
N ARG A 71 0.28 -14.15 -0.53
CA ARG A 71 0.69 -15.46 -1.07
C ARG A 71 2.17 -15.51 -1.46
N GLU A 72 2.67 -14.46 -2.12
CA GLU A 72 4.08 -14.33 -2.51
C GLU A 72 4.98 -14.39 -1.27
N ILE A 73 4.63 -13.62 -0.23
CA ILE A 73 5.40 -13.53 1.01
C ILE A 73 5.36 -14.85 1.77
N ASP A 74 4.20 -15.50 1.86
CA ASP A 74 4.06 -16.83 2.48
C ASP A 74 4.96 -17.88 1.81
N SER A 75 4.93 -17.93 0.47
CA SER A 75 5.77 -18.83 -0.31
C SER A 75 7.27 -18.58 -0.07
N ARG A 76 7.67 -17.31 -0.03
CA ARG A 76 9.07 -16.92 0.23
C ARG A 76 9.50 -17.16 1.67
N MET A 77 8.61 -17.02 2.66
CA MET A 77 8.91 -17.37 4.05
C MET A 77 9.16 -18.87 4.23
N ALA A 78 8.38 -19.71 3.53
CA ALA A 78 8.50 -21.16 3.59
C ALA A 78 9.75 -21.70 2.90
N SER A 79 10.23 -21.01 1.86
CA SER A 79 11.39 -21.40 1.03
C SER A 79 12.61 -20.48 1.20
N TYR A 80 12.66 -19.74 2.31
CA TYR A 80 13.72 -18.76 2.55
C TYR A 80 15.07 -19.47 2.67
N SER A 81 16.05 -19.06 1.87
CA SER A 81 17.39 -19.67 1.82
C SER A 81 18.52 -18.64 1.66
N GLU A 82 18.20 -17.35 1.80
CA GLU A 82 19.18 -16.27 1.64
C GLU A 82 20.01 -16.11 2.92
N GLN A 83 21.34 -16.15 2.80
CA GLN A 83 22.27 -15.76 3.86
C GLN A 83 22.76 -14.32 3.60
N GLY A 84 22.66 -13.46 4.61
CA GLY A 84 23.21 -12.11 4.53
C GLY A 84 24.73 -12.14 4.60
N ARG A 85 25.40 -11.15 4.00
CA ARG A 85 26.89 -11.05 3.96
C ARG A 85 27.56 -11.20 5.34
N PHE A 86 26.83 -10.91 6.42
CA PHE A 86 27.25 -11.02 7.81
C PHE A 86 26.15 -11.54 8.75
N LEU A 87 25.11 -12.18 8.21
CA LEU A 87 23.95 -12.64 8.99
C LEU A 87 23.77 -14.15 8.83
N THR A 88 23.34 -14.80 9.91
CA THR A 88 22.77 -16.15 9.81
C THR A 88 21.54 -16.12 8.93
N GLU A 89 21.15 -17.26 8.38
CA GLU A 89 19.93 -17.38 7.58
C GLU A 89 18.68 -16.90 8.36
N ILE A 90 18.60 -17.26 9.65
CA ILE A 90 17.52 -16.84 10.53
C ILE A 90 17.52 -15.31 10.72
N ALA A 91 18.68 -14.71 10.99
CA ALA A 91 18.77 -13.25 11.12
C ALA A 91 18.46 -12.52 9.82
N ALA A 92 18.88 -13.05 8.67
CA ALA A 92 18.53 -12.52 7.35
C ALA A 92 17.01 -12.59 7.10
N LYS A 93 16.39 -13.72 7.46
CA LYS A 93 14.94 -13.93 7.36
C LYS A 93 14.15 -12.96 8.24
N VAL A 94 14.56 -12.77 9.50
CA VAL A 94 13.94 -11.78 10.42
C VAL A 94 14.00 -10.38 9.84
N VAL A 95 15.18 -9.95 9.35
CA VAL A 95 15.34 -8.64 8.71
C VAL A 95 14.44 -8.52 7.48
N TRP A 96 14.36 -9.56 6.65
CA TRP A 96 13.52 -9.57 5.47
C TRP A 96 12.01 -9.50 5.80
N ILE A 97 11.55 -10.22 6.83
CA ILE A 97 10.16 -10.15 7.31
C ILE A 97 9.85 -8.71 7.78
N ARG A 98 10.72 -8.13 8.62
CA ARG A 98 10.57 -6.76 9.11
C ARG A 98 10.49 -5.73 7.97
N GLN A 99 11.27 -5.92 6.90
CA GLN A 99 11.18 -5.09 5.70
C GLN A 99 9.81 -5.20 5.01
N GLN A 100 9.20 -6.40 4.94
CA GLN A 100 7.86 -6.55 4.36
C GLN A 100 6.80 -5.92 5.26
N THR A 101 6.91 -6.07 6.58
CA THR A 101 6.03 -5.40 7.56
C THR A 101 6.04 -3.88 7.37
N ASN A 102 7.22 -3.27 7.28
CA ASN A 102 7.36 -1.82 7.07
C ASN A 102 6.76 -1.34 5.74
N LYS A 103 6.92 -2.12 4.66
CA LYS A 103 6.31 -1.80 3.37
C LYS A 103 4.78 -1.84 3.46
N LEU A 104 4.24 -2.84 4.14
CA LEU A 104 2.79 -2.99 4.35
C LEU A 104 2.22 -1.87 5.22
N GLU A 105 2.94 -1.46 6.27
CA GLU A 105 2.55 -0.33 7.12
C GLU A 105 2.50 0.99 6.35
N ASN A 106 3.52 1.27 5.55
CA ASN A 106 3.54 2.45 4.66
C ASN A 106 2.35 2.42 3.69
N MET A 107 2.08 1.25 3.10
CA MET A 107 0.96 1.08 2.19
C MET A 107 -0.39 1.32 2.88
N LYS A 108 -0.57 0.78 4.10
CA LYS A 108 -1.78 0.97 4.90
C LYS A 108 -1.99 2.44 5.27
N SER A 109 -0.92 3.13 5.69
CA SER A 109 -0.97 4.56 5.99
C SER A 109 -1.43 5.38 4.79
N LEU A 110 -0.87 5.09 3.61
CA LEU A 110 -1.25 5.75 2.37
C LEU A 110 -2.70 5.45 1.97
N CYS A 111 -3.13 4.19 2.06
CA CYS A 111 -4.51 3.82 1.77
C CYS A 111 -5.50 4.50 2.72
N SER A 112 -5.15 4.65 4.00
CA SER A 112 -5.98 5.38 4.96
C SER A 112 -6.13 6.84 4.56
N ALA A 113 -5.04 7.53 4.24
CA ALA A 113 -5.12 8.94 3.83
C ALA A 113 -5.95 9.14 2.54
N LEU A 114 -5.93 8.15 1.66
CA LEU A 114 -6.53 8.23 0.33
C LEU A 114 -7.93 7.66 0.22
N LEU A 115 -8.35 6.72 1.06
CA LEU A 115 -9.52 5.85 0.83
C LEU A 115 -10.37 5.60 2.08
N ASP A 116 -10.03 6.17 3.24
CA ASP A 116 -10.74 5.93 4.51
C ASP A 116 -12.24 6.26 4.50
N ASP A 117 -12.65 7.23 3.69
CA ASP A 117 -14.06 7.61 3.49
C ASP A 117 -14.86 6.64 2.60
N LEU A 118 -14.22 5.66 1.95
CA LEU A 118 -14.92 4.70 1.10
C LEU A 118 -15.54 3.56 1.91
N SER A 119 -16.78 3.21 1.61
CA SER A 119 -17.54 2.17 2.34
C SER A 119 -16.88 0.78 2.34
N ALA A 120 -16.15 0.43 1.28
CA ALA A 120 -15.45 -0.85 1.17
C ALA A 120 -14.03 -0.84 1.76
N TYR A 121 -13.48 0.32 2.14
CA TYR A 121 -12.14 0.43 2.70
C TYR A 121 -11.91 -0.36 4.00
N PRO A 122 -12.88 -0.45 4.94
CA PRO A 122 -12.70 -1.25 6.16
C PRO A 122 -12.27 -2.70 5.89
N MET A 123 -12.77 -3.32 4.81
CA MET A 123 -12.36 -4.68 4.43
C MET A 123 -10.88 -4.78 4.07
N LEU A 124 -10.37 -3.81 3.29
CA LEU A 124 -8.94 -3.75 2.95
C LEU A 124 -8.10 -3.49 4.20
N ASN A 125 -8.52 -2.55 5.05
CA ASN A 125 -7.80 -2.21 6.27
C ASN A 125 -7.70 -3.40 7.23
N THR A 126 -8.78 -4.16 7.43
CA THR A 126 -8.77 -5.37 8.24
C THR A 126 -7.79 -6.40 7.67
N ARG A 127 -7.83 -6.65 6.37
CA ARG A 127 -6.89 -7.59 5.72
C ARG A 127 -5.43 -7.18 5.89
N MET A 128 -5.10 -5.91 5.64
CA MET A 128 -3.74 -5.39 5.85
C MET A 128 -3.31 -5.52 7.31
N THR A 129 -4.23 -5.28 8.27
CA THR A 129 -3.95 -5.40 9.71
C THR A 129 -3.65 -6.85 10.08
N SER A 130 -4.50 -7.80 9.70
CA SER A 130 -4.27 -9.22 9.96
C SER A 130 -2.99 -9.72 9.28
N PHE A 131 -2.68 -9.24 8.07
CA PHE A 131 -1.45 -9.61 7.40
C PHE A 131 -0.21 -9.06 8.12
N MET A 132 -0.22 -7.82 8.61
CA MET A 132 0.86 -7.30 9.44
C MET A 132 1.04 -8.07 10.75
N GLU A 133 -0.06 -8.46 11.41
CA GLU A 133 0.00 -9.28 12.63
C GLU A 133 0.66 -10.63 12.37
N LYS A 134 0.30 -11.28 11.26
CA LYS A 134 0.95 -12.53 10.81
C LYS A 134 2.45 -12.35 10.59
N LEU A 135 2.87 -11.26 9.96
CA LEU A 135 4.30 -10.98 9.75
C LEU A 135 5.04 -10.75 11.07
N LYS A 136 4.44 -9.99 12.00
CA LYS A 136 5.02 -9.76 13.33
C LYS A 136 5.15 -11.06 14.13
N GLN A 137 4.15 -11.93 14.04
CA GLN A 137 4.21 -13.23 14.68
C GLN A 137 5.30 -14.13 14.06
N ALA A 138 5.38 -14.21 12.73
CA ALA A 138 6.44 -14.94 12.06
C ALA A 138 7.83 -14.38 12.41
N GLU A 139 7.97 -13.06 12.51
CA GLU A 139 9.22 -12.42 12.95
C GLU A 139 9.63 -12.87 14.36
N GLN A 140 8.69 -12.85 15.31
CA GLN A 140 8.92 -13.29 16.68
C GLN A 140 9.31 -14.78 16.73
N GLU A 141 8.59 -15.65 16.01
CA GLU A 141 8.89 -17.09 15.96
C GLU A 141 10.30 -17.38 15.41
N ASN A 142 10.76 -16.62 14.41
CA ASN A 142 12.12 -16.77 13.88
C ASN A 142 13.16 -16.19 14.86
N TYR A 143 12.82 -15.11 15.58
CA TYR A 143 13.71 -14.56 16.60
C TYR A 143 13.88 -15.51 17.79
N ASP A 144 12.81 -16.17 18.24
CA ASP A 144 12.85 -17.14 19.35
C ASP A 144 13.65 -18.40 19.00
N GLN A 145 13.80 -18.71 17.71
CA GLN A 145 14.63 -19.82 17.22
C GLN A 145 16.12 -19.49 17.10
N TRP A 146 16.49 -18.20 17.10
CA TRP A 146 17.87 -17.73 16.93
C TRP A 146 18.62 -17.68 18.26
#